data_AF-J1F6Q4-F1
#
_entry.id   AF-J1F6Q4-F1
#
_cell.length_a   1.000
_cell.length_b   1.000
_cell.length_c   1.000
_cell.angle_alpha   90.00
_cell.angle_beta   90.00
_cell.angle_gamma   90.00
#
_symmetry.space_group_name_H-M   'P 1'
#
loop_
_entity.id
_entity.type
_entity.pdbx_description
1 polymer ?
#
loop_
_entity_poly.entity_id
_entity_poly.type
_entity_poly.pdbx_seq_one_letter_code
_entity_poly.pdbx_strand_id
1 'polypeptide(L)'
;MGLNLDIQYEFQISQGESFALDINLKDSFGQVKELDTGWKCRYVLKSTNTLSSSDTKAYFHNVVPVTGSKICIDIPPEVTYKIPVSKKPYILSIKIHNKSLQLSKEFYFYLSITQSVVNSLY
;
A
#
# COMPACT_ATOMS: atom_id res chain seq x y z
N MET A 1 -11.73 21.27 -8.79
CA MET A 1 -11.98 20.17 -9.74
C MET A 1 -11.45 18.89 -9.09
N GLY A 2 -12.32 17.89 -8.98
CA GLY A 2 -12.20 16.78 -8.03
C GLY A 2 -11.02 15.85 -8.31
N LEU A 3 -10.39 15.38 -7.22
CA LEU A 3 -9.51 14.22 -7.23
C LEU A 3 -10.34 13.01 -7.66
N ASN A 4 -10.23 12.64 -8.93
CA ASN A 4 -10.75 11.36 -9.40
C ASN A 4 -9.80 10.28 -8.85
N LEU A 5 -10.20 9.66 -7.74
CA LEU A 5 -9.51 8.51 -7.15
C LEU A 5 -9.77 7.31 -8.06
N ASP A 6 -9.07 7.26 -9.18
CA ASP A 6 -9.09 6.12 -10.10
C ASP A 6 -8.29 4.99 -9.43
N ILE A 7 -8.98 4.19 -8.62
CA ILE A 7 -8.42 3.06 -7.88
C ILE A 7 -8.38 1.88 -8.84
N GLN A 8 -7.21 1.64 -9.44
CA GLN A 8 -7.09 0.74 -10.59
C GLN A 8 -6.81 -0.73 -10.24
N TYR A 9 -6.57 -1.06 -8.97
CA TYR A 9 -6.09 -2.40 -8.59
C TYR A 9 -6.67 -2.88 -7.24
N GLU A 10 -7.29 -4.05 -7.28
CA GLU A 10 -7.76 -4.79 -6.11
C GLU A 10 -6.92 -6.07 -5.94
N PHE A 11 -6.48 -6.31 -4.71
CA PHE A 11 -5.75 -7.51 -4.30
C PHE A 11 -6.54 -8.25 -3.24
N GLN A 12 -6.43 -9.57 -3.23
CA GLN A 12 -7.02 -10.43 -2.21
C GLN A 12 -5.93 -11.26 -1.54
N ILE A 13 -5.93 -11.30 -0.21
CA ILE A 13 -5.00 -12.11 0.60
C ILE A 13 -5.73 -12.82 1.73
N SER A 14 -5.22 -13.98 2.16
CA SER A 14 -5.73 -14.64 3.35
C SER A 14 -5.07 -14.07 4.62
N GLN A 15 -5.80 -14.05 5.72
CA GLN A 15 -5.22 -13.68 7.02
C GLN A 15 -4.00 -14.56 7.33
N GLY A 16 -2.91 -13.92 7.76
CA GLY A 16 -1.66 -14.62 8.08
C GLY A 16 -0.76 -14.89 6.89
N GLU A 17 -1.13 -14.46 5.67
CA GLU A 17 -0.22 -14.44 4.53
C GLU A 17 0.53 -13.10 4.45
N SER A 18 1.76 -13.12 3.96
CA SER A 18 2.50 -11.91 3.59
C SER A 18 1.96 -11.34 2.27
N PHE A 19 1.85 -10.03 2.18
CA PHE A 19 1.54 -9.34 0.93
C PHE A 19 2.72 -8.50 0.47
N ALA A 20 3.22 -8.79 -0.73
CA ALA A 20 4.27 -8.02 -1.36
C ALA A 20 3.74 -7.36 -2.64
N LEU A 21 4.05 -6.07 -2.82
CA LEU A 21 3.73 -5.30 -4.02
C LEU A 21 4.98 -4.60 -4.53
N ASP A 22 5.30 -4.90 -5.79
CA ASP A 22 6.42 -4.32 -6.51
C ASP A 22 5.93 -3.23 -7.47
N ILE A 23 6.35 -1.99 -7.23
CA ILE A 23 5.97 -0.84 -8.06
C ILE A 23 7.18 -0.37 -8.85
N ASN A 24 7.10 -0.50 -10.17
CA ASN A 24 8.08 0.06 -11.08
C ASN A 24 7.77 1.53 -11.35
N LEU A 25 8.76 2.39 -11.13
CA LEU A 25 8.64 3.82 -11.38
C LEU A 25 8.91 4.08 -12.85
N LYS A 26 7.90 4.60 -13.53
CA LYS A 26 7.97 4.97 -14.94
C LYS A 26 7.76 6.47 -15.11
N ASP A 27 8.44 7.05 -16.07
CA ASP A 27 8.19 8.43 -16.50
C ASP A 27 6.94 8.54 -17.38
N SER A 28 6.66 9.75 -17.88
CA SER A 28 5.52 10.01 -18.77
C SER A 28 5.60 9.30 -20.12
N PHE A 29 6.76 8.79 -20.50
CA PHE A 29 6.99 8.05 -21.73
C PHE A 29 6.98 6.53 -21.50
N GLY A 30 6.68 6.09 -20.26
CA GLY A 30 6.66 4.68 -19.88
C GLY A 30 8.05 4.07 -19.66
N GLN A 31 9.11 4.88 -19.69
CA GLN A 31 10.47 4.43 -19.44
C GLN A 31 10.73 4.31 -17.95
N VAL A 32 11.50 3.30 -17.57
CA VAL A 32 11.89 3.08 -16.17
C VAL A 32 12.73 4.26 -15.69
N LYS A 33 12.29 4.92 -14.61
CA LYS A 33 12.96 6.09 -14.04
C LYS A 33 13.63 5.71 -12.73
N GLU A 34 14.94 5.89 -12.68
CA GLU A 34 15.70 5.78 -11.44
C GLU A 34 15.54 7.05 -10.60
N LEU A 35 15.17 6.87 -9.34
CA LEU A 35 15.15 7.93 -8.35
C LEU A 35 16.49 7.99 -7.63
N ASP A 36 16.93 9.23 -7.40
CA ASP A 36 18.12 9.57 -6.63
C ASP A 36 17.85 9.51 -5.12
N THR A 37 18.83 9.93 -4.32
CA THR A 37 18.69 9.96 -2.86
C THR A 37 17.67 11.01 -2.41
N GLY A 38 16.94 10.73 -1.32
CA GLY A 38 16.03 11.69 -0.67
C GLY A 38 14.54 11.45 -0.96
N TRP A 39 14.24 10.49 -1.84
CA TRP A 39 12.88 9.98 -2.01
C TRP A 39 12.50 9.03 -0.87
N LYS A 40 11.26 9.15 -0.41
CA LYS A 40 10.68 8.28 0.61
C LYS A 40 9.31 7.81 0.15
N CYS A 41 9.06 6.52 0.33
CA CYS A 41 7.76 5.91 0.15
C CYS A 41 7.15 5.69 1.52
N ARG A 42 5.98 6.26 1.73
CA ARG A 42 5.12 5.98 2.87
C ARG A 42 3.97 5.12 2.40
N TYR A 43 3.70 4.01 3.07
CA TYR A 43 2.51 3.22 2.79
C TYR A 43 1.72 2.96 4.06
N VAL A 44 0.40 3.03 3.96
CA VAL A 44 -0.54 3.00 5.09
C VAL A 44 -1.75 2.16 4.72
N LEU A 45 -2.09 1.19 5.56
CA LEU A 45 -3.25 0.33 5.40
C LEU A 45 -4.37 0.77 6.36
N LYS A 46 -5.51 1.20 5.81
CA LYS A 46 -6.65 1.72 6.55
C LYS A 46 -7.95 1.02 6.15
N SER A 47 -8.97 1.12 6.99
CA SER A 47 -10.34 0.78 6.55
C SER A 47 -10.85 1.85 5.58
N THR A 48 -11.64 1.43 4.60
CA THR A 48 -12.43 2.31 3.72
C THR A 48 -13.22 3.38 4.48
N ASN A 49 -13.74 3.05 5.67
CA ASN A 49 -14.51 3.98 6.50
C ASN A 49 -13.65 5.08 7.18
N THR A 50 -12.32 4.96 7.12
CA THR A 50 -11.37 5.79 7.88
C THR A 50 -10.39 6.53 6.99
N LEU A 51 -10.70 6.69 5.70
CA LEU A 51 -9.79 7.29 4.71
C LEU A 51 -9.34 8.70 5.10
N SER A 52 -10.26 9.53 5.60
CA SER A 52 -10.01 10.91 6.03
C SER A 52 -9.36 11.02 7.42
N SER A 53 -9.15 9.89 8.11
CA SER A 53 -8.64 9.89 9.47
C SER A 53 -7.10 9.84 9.53
N SER A 54 -6.55 10.38 10.61
CA SER A 54 -5.13 10.34 10.93
C SER A 54 -4.55 8.93 10.81
N ASP A 55 -3.27 8.84 10.42
CA ASP A 55 -2.56 7.57 10.27
C ASP A 55 -2.40 6.80 11.58
N THR A 56 -2.65 7.44 12.72
CA THR A 56 -2.74 6.80 14.03
C THR A 56 -3.89 5.79 14.14
N LYS A 57 -4.87 5.84 13.24
CA LYS A 57 -5.96 4.86 13.13
C LYS A 57 -5.72 3.80 12.04
N ALA A 58 -4.52 3.76 11.46
CA ALA A 58 -4.16 2.75 10.47
C ALA A 58 -3.92 1.40 11.15
N TYR A 59 -4.25 0.31 10.44
CA TYR A 59 -3.86 -1.04 10.85
C TYR A 59 -2.36 -1.24 10.71
N PHE A 60 -1.75 -0.54 9.76
CA PHE A 60 -0.33 -0.60 9.48
C PHE A 60 0.13 0.66 8.79
N HIS A 61 1.34 1.11 9.12
CA HIS A 61 2.02 2.16 8.38
C HIS A 61 3.52 1.90 8.40
N ASN A 62 4.18 2.22 7.29
CA ASN A 62 5.63 2.20 7.23
C ASN A 62 6.16 3.30 6.31
N VAL A 63 7.43 3.65 6.48
CA VAL A 63 8.14 4.60 5.63
C VAL A 63 9.49 4.02 5.29
N VAL A 64 9.72 3.82 3.98
CA VAL A 64 10.97 3.28 3.46
C VAL A 64 11.67 4.32 2.58
N PRO A 65 13.01 4.42 2.62
CA PRO A 65 13.74 5.15 1.61
C PRO A 65 13.51 4.50 0.23
N VAL A 66 13.45 5.31 -0.81
CA VAL A 66 13.37 4.83 -2.19
C VAL A 66 14.64 5.21 -2.90
N THR A 67 15.30 4.21 -3.47
CA THR A 67 16.51 4.37 -4.30
C THR A 67 16.38 3.47 -5.51
N GLY A 68 16.76 3.97 -6.69
CA GLY A 68 16.61 3.24 -7.95
C GLY A 68 15.18 3.34 -8.49
N SER A 69 14.77 2.34 -9.25
CA SER A 69 13.55 2.40 -10.08
C SER A 69 12.37 1.58 -9.57
N LYS A 70 12.52 0.91 -8.43
CA LYS A 70 11.54 -0.01 -7.88
C LYS A 70 11.25 0.29 -6.42
N ILE A 71 9.97 0.21 -6.05
CA ILE A 71 9.51 0.29 -4.67
C ILE A 71 8.91 -1.06 -4.30
N CYS A 72 9.46 -1.68 -3.26
CA CYS A 72 8.93 -2.89 -2.69
C CYS A 72 8.11 -2.53 -1.45
N ILE A 73 6.85 -2.92 -1.44
CA ILE A 73 5.96 -2.79 -0.29
C ILE A 73 5.72 -4.17 0.24
N ASP A 74 5.99 -4.36 1.53
CA ASP A 74 5.81 -5.63 2.20
C ASP A 74 4.91 -5.42 3.41
N ILE A 75 3.84 -6.20 3.48
CA ILE A 75 2.92 -6.26 4.60
C ILE A 75 3.09 -7.65 5.21
N PRO A 76 3.74 -7.75 6.37
CA PRO A 76 4.12 -9.02 6.92
C PRO A 76 2.89 -9.75 7.50
N PRO A 77 2.96 -11.09 7.66
CA PRO A 77 1.81 -11.90 8.04
C PRO A 77 1.23 -11.54 9.41
N GLU A 78 2.04 -11.01 10.34
CA GLU A 78 1.58 -10.58 11.66
C GLU A 78 0.67 -9.36 11.59
N VAL A 79 0.79 -8.56 10.52
CA VAL A 79 -0.10 -7.43 10.25
C VAL A 79 -1.40 -7.94 9.64
N THR A 80 -1.33 -8.78 8.61
CA THR A 80 -2.52 -9.28 7.90
C THR A 80 -3.40 -10.13 8.79
N TYR A 81 -2.81 -10.86 9.74
CA TYR A 81 -3.53 -11.62 10.77
C TYR A 81 -4.35 -10.74 11.72
N LYS A 82 -3.86 -9.55 12.07
CA LYS A 82 -4.54 -8.62 13.00
C LYS A 82 -5.71 -7.88 12.37
N ILE A 83 -5.78 -7.84 11.04
CA ILE A 83 -6.80 -7.09 10.34
C ILE A 83 -8.05 -7.96 10.25
N PRO A 84 -9.22 -7.49 10.73
CA PRO A 84 -10.43 -8.30 10.73
C PRO A 84 -10.89 -8.64 9.31
N VAL A 85 -11.40 -9.85 9.11
CA VAL A 85 -12.10 -10.19 7.86
C VAL A 85 -13.33 -9.31 7.73
N SER A 86 -13.48 -8.64 6.59
CA SER A 86 -14.57 -7.70 6.33
C SER A 86 -15.10 -7.89 4.92
N LYS A 87 -16.40 -7.63 4.73
CA LYS A 87 -17.02 -7.58 3.39
C LYS A 87 -16.53 -6.39 2.57
N LYS A 88 -15.98 -5.36 3.23
CA LYS A 88 -15.43 -4.18 2.56
C LYS A 88 -13.91 -4.31 2.45
N PRO A 89 -13.30 -3.95 1.32
CA PRO A 89 -11.86 -3.93 1.19
C PRO A 89 -11.23 -2.89 2.13
N TYR A 90 -9.98 -3.13 2.46
CA TYR A 90 -9.08 -2.16 3.06
C TYR A 90 -8.42 -1.33 1.97
N ILE A 91 -7.89 -0.17 2.35
CA ILE A 91 -7.19 0.73 1.43
C ILE A 91 -5.74 0.81 1.84
N LEU A 92 -4.87 0.41 0.92
CA LEU A 92 -3.44 0.65 0.97
C LEU A 92 -3.16 1.97 0.23
N SER A 93 -2.93 3.04 1.00
CA SER A 93 -2.42 4.31 0.47
C SER A 93 -0.90 4.22 0.37
N ILE A 94 -0.35 4.67 -0.76
CA ILE A 94 1.08 4.69 -1.04
C ILE A 94 1.45 6.08 -1.51
N LYS A 95 2.23 6.79 -0.71
CA LYS A 95 2.70 8.14 -0.95
C LYS A 95 4.20 8.18 -1.15
N ILE A 96 4.61 8.51 -2.36
CA ILE A 96 6.00 8.75 -2.72
C ILE A 96 6.24 10.26 -2.63
N HIS A 97 7.28 10.67 -1.92
CA HIS A 97 7.62 12.09 -1.81
C HIS A 97 9.12 12.33 -1.73
N ASN A 98 9.54 13.51 -2.20
CA ASN A 98 10.86 14.05 -2.01
C ASN A 98 10.72 15.45 -1.40
N LYS A 99 11.19 15.62 -0.17
CA LYS A 99 11.04 16.90 0.56
C LYS A 99 11.84 18.03 -0.07
N SER A 100 13.03 17.73 -0.60
CA SER A 100 13.91 18.72 -1.22
C SER A 100 13.31 19.28 -2.50
N LEU A 101 12.62 18.43 -3.27
CA LEU A 101 11.98 18.81 -4.54
C LEU A 101 10.53 19.27 -4.36
N GLN A 102 9.98 19.20 -3.13
CA GLN A 102 8.55 19.43 -2.84
C GLN A 102 7.58 18.61 -3.71
N LEU A 103 8.06 17.48 -4.26
CA LEU A 103 7.26 16.60 -5.10
C LEU A 103 6.63 15.51 -4.23
N SER A 104 5.33 15.28 -4.44
CA SER A 104 4.65 14.13 -3.85
C SER A 104 3.58 13.60 -4.78
N LYS A 105 3.43 12.27 -4.79
CA LYS A 105 2.38 11.56 -5.51
C LYS A 105 1.84 10.44 -4.63
N GLU A 106 0.53 10.29 -4.63
CA GLU A 106 -0.17 9.32 -3.79
C GLU A 106 -1.07 8.44 -4.66
N PHE A 107 -1.07 7.14 -4.36
CA PHE A 107 -1.81 6.10 -5.05
C PHE A 107 -2.57 5.26 -4.03
N TYR A 108 -3.65 4.63 -4.48
CA TYR A 108 -4.54 3.86 -3.60
C TYR A 108 -4.82 2.51 -4.24
N PHE A 109 -4.78 1.47 -3.40
CA PHE A 109 -5.05 0.09 -3.78
C PHE A 109 -6.07 -0.50 -2.82
N TYR A 110 -6.96 -1.34 -3.34
CA TYR A 110 -7.87 -2.11 -2.50
C TYR A 110 -7.22 -3.43 -2.09
N LEU A 111 -7.32 -3.77 -0.81
CA LEU A 111 -6.83 -5.02 -0.25
C LEU A 111 -7.96 -5.72 0.50
N SER A 112 -8.48 -6.79 -0.07
CA SER A 112 -9.52 -7.64 0.51
C SER A 112 -8.86 -8.75 1.32
N ILE A 113 -9.21 -8.87 2.60
CA ILE A 113 -8.66 -9.91 3.49
C ILE A 113 -9.72 -10.95 3.76
N THR A 114 -9.41 -12.19 3.37
CA THR A 114 -10.27 -13.37 3.59
C THR A 114 -9.79 -14.20 4.77
N GLN A 115 -10.72 -14.99 5.33
CA GLN A 115 -10.39 -15.91 6.41
C GLN A 115 -9.37 -16.94 5.93
N SER A 116 -8.36 -17.19 6.76
CA SER A 116 -7.41 -18.27 6.49
C SER A 116 -8.13 -19.60 6.60
N VAL A 117 -8.23 -20.34 5.50
CA VAL A 117 -8.81 -21.68 5.50
C VAL A 117 -7.71 -22.66 5.90
N VAL A 118 -7.29 -22.62 7.16
CA VAL A 118 -6.56 -23.75 7.72
C VAL A 118 -7.61 -24.82 7.98
N ASN A 119 -7.91 -25.63 6.96
CA ASN A 119 -8.51 -26.93 7.19
C ASN A 119 -7.49 -27.74 8.01
N SER A 120 -7.55 -27.69 9.34
CA SER A 120 -7.05 -28.80 10.15
C SER A 120 -7.98 -29.98 9.89
N LEU A 121 -7.74 -30.68 8.78
CA LEU A 121 -8.09 -32.09 8.69
C LEU A 121 -7.18 -32.76 9.72
N TYR A 122 -7.66 -32.95 10.96
CA TYR A 122 -7.33 -34.02 11.91
C TYR A 122 -7.99 -33.73 13.26
#